data_AF-A0A349AL11-F1
#
_entry.id   AF-A0A349AL11-F1
#
_cell.length_a   1.000
_cell.length_b   1.000
_cell.length_c   1.000
_cell.angle_alpha   90.00
_cell.angle_beta   90.00
_cell.angle_gamma   90.00
#
_symmetry.space_group_name_H-M   'P 1'
#
loop_
_entity.id
_entity.type
_entity.pdbx_description
1 polymer ?
#
loop_
_entity_poly.entity_id
_entity_poly.type
_entity_poly.pdbx_seq_one_letter_code
_entity_poly.pdbx_strand_id
1 'polypeptide(L)'
;LLKRRNDDAEIALNIAENNKYLGVMLPPTPLHHILMSNISKPLVMTSGNLSEEPICRDNDEALTRLKNIADFFILHDRDIHSRYDDSVYLVEKEEARAVRRARGYAPSPIMLPFDAKQILACGAEEKNTFCLTRDKYAFLSQHIGDMDNAETLEHFENTIALYKHLFRIEPEVIAYDLHPEYRATKYALQYAAENSLKAVGVQHHHAHIASCMVENNIQTPVIGVSFDGTGYGTDGNLWGGEFLLCDFKGFERMAHFEYIPMAGGTAAIHKPYRMALGYIYKLLGTQTDLTGLPVLGQIPQFELDAIKKQLELKLNCPLTSSAGRLFDAVSAIIGICGETAYEAQAAIELEMAAPDDTNDTLMQRVYPFAIDGNSDTSVIRTGNLIECIIQDVFKNTPVQIIAAKFHKTMAEIIIQTCKLIGKKTGIKTVALSGGVFQNRLLLNIAIDRLEKEGFAVLSHRNVPCNDGGLALGQAVIAQYSNR
;
A
#
# COMPACT_ATOMS: atom_id res chain seq x y z
N LEU A 1 -2.64 -5.07 15.19
CA LEU A 1 -3.58 -3.94 15.26
C LEU A 1 -4.89 -4.46 15.82
N LEU A 2 -5.30 -3.92 16.98
CA LEU A 2 -6.55 -4.24 17.66
C LEU A 2 -7.37 -2.97 17.85
N LYS A 3 -8.69 -3.08 17.82
CA LYS A 3 -9.56 -1.93 18.05
C LYS A 3 -9.39 -1.42 19.48
N ARG A 4 -9.13 -0.12 19.61
CA ARG A 4 -9.05 0.59 20.89
C ARG A 4 -10.41 0.52 21.58
N ARG A 5 -10.42 0.26 22.89
CA ARG A 5 -11.64 0.27 23.68
C ARG A 5 -11.89 1.67 24.22
N ASN A 6 -13.16 2.04 24.37
CA ASN A 6 -13.56 3.38 24.83
C ASN A 6 -13.16 3.66 26.29
N ASP A 7 -12.85 2.61 27.05
CA ASP A 7 -12.44 2.63 28.46
C ASP A 7 -10.92 2.47 28.65
N ASP A 8 -10.11 2.47 27.57
CA ASP A 8 -8.63 2.41 27.64
C ASP A 8 -8.03 3.76 28.12
N ALA A 9 -8.38 4.16 29.35
CA ALA A 9 -7.92 5.40 29.99
C ALA A 9 -6.42 5.37 30.36
N GLU A 10 -5.78 4.18 30.36
CA GLU A 10 -4.37 4.01 30.70
C GLU A 10 -3.41 4.28 29.53
N ILE A 11 -3.91 4.31 28.28
CA ILE A 11 -3.08 4.52 27.08
C ILE A 11 -3.23 5.98 26.62
N ALA A 12 -2.11 6.71 26.57
CA ALA A 12 -2.10 8.09 26.14
C ALA A 12 -2.62 8.26 24.69
N LEU A 13 -3.33 9.35 24.42
CA LEU A 13 -3.94 9.58 23.09
C LEU A 13 -2.90 9.68 21.97
N ASN A 14 -1.73 10.26 22.26
CA ASN A 14 -0.64 10.48 21.31
C ASN A 14 0.10 9.19 20.89
N ILE A 15 -0.27 8.02 21.42
CA ILE A 15 0.25 6.72 20.94
C ILE A 15 -0.26 6.41 19.53
N ALA A 16 -1.51 6.79 19.24
CA ALA A 16 -2.15 6.55 17.95
C ALA A 16 -3.24 7.61 17.72
N GLU A 17 -2.81 8.87 17.56
CA GLU A 17 -3.72 9.99 17.37
C GLU A 17 -4.57 9.80 16.10
N ASN A 18 -5.85 10.17 16.17
CA ASN A 18 -6.83 9.99 15.10
C ASN A 18 -6.98 8.55 14.57
N ASN A 19 -6.52 7.54 15.32
CA ASN A 19 -6.61 6.14 14.95
C ASN A 19 -7.42 5.34 15.97
N LYS A 20 -8.41 4.59 15.48
CA LYS A 20 -9.26 3.72 16.30
C LYS A 20 -8.58 2.39 16.65
N TYR A 21 -7.39 2.13 16.13
CA TYR A 21 -6.63 0.90 16.31
C TYR A 21 -5.29 1.16 17.00
N LEU A 22 -4.88 0.19 17.81
CA LEU A 22 -3.61 0.18 18.52
C LEU A 22 -2.74 -0.99 18.04
N GLY A 23 -1.44 -0.71 17.88
CA GLY A 23 -0.41 -1.75 17.82
C GLY A 23 -0.20 -2.33 19.20
N VAL A 24 -0.56 -3.60 19.38
CA VAL A 24 -0.42 -4.31 20.65
C VAL A 24 0.45 -5.53 20.41
N MET A 25 1.43 -5.73 21.29
CA MET A 25 2.26 -6.94 21.34
C MET A 25 2.26 -7.52 22.75
N LEU A 26 2.35 -8.85 22.84
CA LEU A 26 2.57 -9.54 24.10
C LEU A 26 4.08 -9.74 24.32
N PRO A 27 4.54 -9.88 25.58
CA PRO A 27 5.95 -10.13 25.90
C PRO A 27 6.52 -11.33 25.11
N PRO A 28 7.41 -11.11 24.11
CA PRO A 28 7.83 -12.19 23.24
C PRO A 28 9.11 -12.89 23.71
N THR A 29 9.81 -12.36 24.71
CA THR A 29 11.07 -12.92 25.22
C THR A 29 11.12 -12.89 26.76
N PRO A 30 12.00 -13.69 27.41
CA PRO A 30 12.15 -13.68 28.86
C PRO A 30 12.44 -12.30 29.46
N LEU A 31 13.23 -11.46 28.76
CA LEU A 31 13.49 -10.08 29.20
C LEU A 31 12.20 -9.26 29.32
N HIS A 32 11.30 -9.38 28.34
CA HIS A 32 10.01 -8.67 28.39
C HIS A 32 9.13 -9.16 29.53
N HIS A 33 9.12 -10.46 29.83
CA HIS A 33 8.39 -10.98 30.99
C HIS A 33 8.92 -10.41 32.30
N ILE A 34 10.25 -10.29 32.46
CA ILE A 34 10.88 -9.68 33.64
C ILE A 34 10.56 -8.18 33.72
N LEU A 35 10.62 -7.45 32.61
CA LEU A 35 10.23 -6.04 32.57
C LEU A 35 8.77 -5.86 33.00
N MET A 36 7.86 -6.63 32.40
CA MET A 36 6.42 -6.54 32.71
C MET A 36 6.06 -7.06 34.10
N SER A 37 6.84 -7.96 34.71
CA SER A 37 6.61 -8.36 36.11
C SER A 37 6.95 -7.25 37.11
N ASN A 38 7.79 -6.29 36.70
CA ASN A 38 8.19 -5.15 37.54
C ASN A 38 7.47 -3.84 37.14
N ILE A 39 6.86 -3.79 35.95
CA ILE A 39 6.18 -2.61 35.41
C ILE A 39 4.70 -2.94 35.21
N SER A 40 3.84 -2.39 36.08
CA SER A 40 2.38 -2.58 36.00
C SER A 40 1.69 -1.64 35.00
N LYS A 41 2.34 -1.34 33.86
CA LYS A 41 1.79 -0.44 32.82
C LYS A 41 2.20 -0.91 31.42
N PRO A 42 1.40 -0.60 30.37
CA PRO A 42 1.82 -0.81 28.99
C PRO A 42 3.09 -0.02 28.67
N LEU A 43 3.98 -0.60 27.86
CA LEU A 43 5.21 0.02 27.38
C LEU A 43 5.14 0.21 25.86
N VAL A 44 5.66 1.35 25.40
CA VAL A 44 5.88 1.58 23.97
C VAL A 44 7.11 0.78 23.54
N MET A 45 6.93 -0.04 22.51
CA MET A 45 8.01 -0.76 21.84
C MET A 45 8.01 -0.34 20.38
N THR A 46 9.00 0.46 20.00
CA THR A 46 9.24 0.91 18.62
C THR A 46 10.65 0.53 18.20
N SER A 47 10.91 0.49 16.89
CA SER A 47 12.22 0.18 16.35
C SER A 47 13.26 1.22 16.80
N GLY A 48 14.42 0.73 17.24
CA GLY A 48 15.53 1.56 17.69
C GLY A 48 16.37 2.06 16.52
N ASN A 49 15.89 3.07 15.80
CA ASN A 49 16.56 3.69 14.66
C ASN A 49 16.16 5.16 14.51
N LEU A 50 16.94 5.91 13.73
CA LEU A 50 16.47 7.17 13.15
C LEU A 50 15.42 6.87 12.09
N SER A 51 14.50 7.82 11.86
CA SER A 51 13.45 7.68 10.84
C SER A 51 14.06 7.23 9.51
N GLU A 52 13.43 6.27 8.84
CA GLU A 52 13.82 5.71 7.53
C GLU A 52 15.12 4.89 7.49
N GLU A 53 15.84 4.72 8.61
CA GLU A 53 17.01 3.85 8.67
C GLU A 53 16.67 2.45 9.24
N PRO A 54 17.43 1.39 8.89
CA PRO A 54 17.23 0.07 9.48
C PRO A 54 17.45 0.04 10.99
N ILE A 55 16.74 -0.86 11.68
CA ILE A 55 16.87 -1.09 13.13
C ILE A 55 18.33 -1.40 13.52
N CYS A 56 18.81 -0.78 14.60
CA CYS A 56 20.15 -1.07 15.12
C CYS A 56 20.27 -2.54 15.53
N ARG A 57 21.41 -3.15 15.23
CA ARG A 57 21.70 -4.56 15.53
C ARG A 57 22.79 -4.70 16.59
N ASP A 58 23.83 -3.89 16.47
CA ASP A 58 25.05 -4.02 17.28
C ASP A 58 25.03 -3.03 18.43
N ASN A 59 25.64 -3.39 19.58
CA ASN A 59 25.63 -2.56 20.78
C ASN A 59 26.25 -1.18 20.54
N ASP A 60 27.39 -1.12 19.85
CA ASP A 60 28.09 0.13 19.54
C ASP A 60 27.31 1.00 18.55
N GLU A 61 26.61 0.37 17.60
CA GLU A 61 25.71 1.05 16.66
C GLU A 61 24.57 1.74 17.41
N ALA A 62 23.90 1.02 18.32
CA ALA A 62 22.80 1.56 19.14
C ALA A 62 23.27 2.72 20.03
N LEU A 63 24.39 2.55 20.74
CA LEU A 63 24.96 3.59 21.60
C LEU A 63 25.35 4.84 20.81
N THR A 64 25.80 4.68 19.56
CA THR A 64 26.21 5.82 18.72
C THR A 64 25.00 6.55 18.12
N ARG A 65 24.08 5.81 17.51
CA ARG A 65 22.93 6.37 16.77
C ARG A 65 21.84 6.90 17.70
N LEU A 66 21.60 6.25 18.84
CA LEU A 66 20.45 6.54 19.71
C LEU A 66 20.80 7.38 20.96
N LYS A 67 22.05 7.81 21.13
CA LYS A 67 22.49 8.58 22.32
C LYS A 67 21.70 9.87 22.61
N ASN A 68 21.10 10.46 21.57
CA ASN A 68 20.32 11.69 21.67
C ASN A 68 18.80 11.42 21.73
N ILE A 69 18.40 10.14 21.74
CA ILE A 69 17.00 9.70 21.74
C ILE A 69 16.69 8.95 23.04
N ALA A 70 17.55 8.02 23.42
CA ALA A 70 17.36 7.17 24.59
C ALA A 70 18.13 7.70 25.81
N ASP A 71 17.44 7.84 26.94
CA ASP A 71 18.07 8.19 28.22
C ASP A 71 18.89 7.01 28.80
N PHE A 72 18.48 5.78 28.52
CA PHE A 72 19.09 4.56 29.05
C PHE A 72 19.14 3.46 27.99
N PHE A 73 20.14 2.59 28.12
CA PHE A 73 20.36 1.43 27.24
C PHE A 73 20.36 0.14 28.07
N ILE A 74 19.57 -0.84 27.63
CA ILE A 74 19.59 -2.21 28.16
C ILE A 74 20.16 -3.10 27.06
N LEU A 75 21.42 -3.53 27.24
CA LEU A 75 22.18 -4.31 26.25
C LEU A 75 22.46 -5.73 26.75
N HIS A 76 22.94 -6.60 25.86
CA HIS A 76 23.39 -7.95 26.20
C HIS A 76 24.59 -8.38 25.33
N ASP A 77 25.24 -9.47 25.73
CA ASP A 77 26.41 -10.06 25.08
C ASP A 77 26.08 -11.20 24.09
N ARG A 78 24.79 -11.41 23.80
CA ARG A 78 24.34 -12.32 22.75
C ARG A 78 24.17 -11.58 21.42
N ASP A 79 25.13 -11.72 20.52
CA ASP A 79 25.07 -11.04 19.22
C ASP A 79 23.77 -11.34 18.45
N ILE A 80 23.20 -10.29 17.84
CA ILE A 80 22.07 -10.39 16.92
C ILE A 80 22.68 -10.51 15.52
N HIS A 81 22.59 -11.68 14.90
CA HIS A 81 23.18 -11.86 13.56
C HIS A 81 22.37 -11.19 12.46
N SER A 82 21.04 -11.30 12.51
CA SER A 82 20.11 -10.80 11.50
C SER A 82 19.07 -9.88 12.10
N ARG A 83 18.83 -8.76 11.42
CA ARG A 83 17.84 -7.74 11.80
C ARG A 83 16.45 -8.22 11.38
N TYR A 84 15.50 -8.20 12.31
CA TYR A 84 14.10 -8.47 12.05
C TYR A 84 13.26 -7.45 12.80
N ASP A 85 12.52 -6.64 12.06
CA ASP A 85 11.43 -5.87 12.64
C ASP A 85 10.34 -6.77 13.23
N ASP A 86 9.56 -6.18 14.13
CA ASP A 86 8.32 -6.80 14.59
C ASP A 86 7.32 -6.91 13.44
N SER A 87 6.73 -8.10 13.29
CA SER A 87 5.62 -8.30 12.36
C SER A 87 4.38 -7.56 12.85
N VAL A 88 3.63 -6.99 11.92
CA VAL A 88 2.37 -6.28 12.20
C VAL A 88 1.25 -6.97 11.43
N TYR A 89 0.23 -7.40 12.17
CA TYR A 89 -0.98 -8.00 11.63
C TYR A 89 -2.21 -7.20 12.09
N LEU A 90 -3.14 -6.94 11.18
CA LEU A 90 -4.49 -6.48 11.50
C LEU A 90 -5.36 -7.71 11.77
N VAL A 91 -6.15 -7.68 12.84
CA VAL A 91 -7.09 -8.76 13.15
C VAL A 91 -8.51 -8.22 13.09
N GLU A 92 -9.34 -8.82 12.25
CA GLU A 92 -10.74 -8.45 12.10
C GLU A 92 -11.59 -9.67 11.72
N LYS A 93 -12.80 -9.79 12.28
CA LYS A 93 -13.72 -10.93 12.06
C LYS A 93 -13.00 -12.27 12.25
N GLU A 94 -12.09 -12.34 13.23
CA GLU A 94 -11.23 -13.50 13.55
C GLU A 94 -10.22 -13.88 12.45
N GLU A 95 -10.08 -13.09 11.39
CA GLU A 95 -9.04 -13.24 10.37
C GLU A 95 -7.86 -12.30 10.65
N ALA A 96 -6.64 -12.85 10.61
CA ALA A 96 -5.41 -12.06 10.66
C ALA A 96 -4.93 -11.74 9.24
N ARG A 97 -4.55 -10.48 9.01
CA ARG A 97 -4.03 -9.98 7.75
C ARG A 97 -2.69 -9.27 7.96
N ALA A 98 -1.67 -9.70 7.23
CA ALA A 98 -0.33 -9.15 7.32
C ALA A 98 -0.33 -7.71 6.80
N VAL A 99 0.21 -6.80 7.62
CA VAL A 99 0.58 -5.44 7.21
C VAL A 99 2.08 -5.36 7.00
N ARG A 100 2.84 -6.03 7.88
CA ARG A 100 4.30 -6.20 7.80
C ARG A 100 4.65 -7.63 8.20
N ARG A 101 5.32 -8.35 7.30
CA ARG A 101 5.79 -9.72 7.53
C ARG A 101 7.29 -9.72 7.84
N ALA A 102 7.64 -10.00 9.09
CA ALA A 102 9.03 -9.99 9.56
C ALA A 102 9.22 -11.05 10.67
N ARG A 103 9.55 -10.64 11.92
CA ARG A 103 9.82 -11.55 13.04
C ARG A 103 8.68 -12.56 13.26
N GLY A 104 9.03 -13.83 13.45
CA GLY A 104 8.10 -14.93 13.70
C GLY A 104 7.49 -15.55 12.44
N TYR A 105 7.69 -14.94 11.26
CA TYR A 105 7.19 -15.45 9.98
C TYR A 105 8.33 -15.68 8.99
N ALA A 106 9.14 -14.67 8.70
CA ALA A 106 10.34 -14.85 7.91
C ALA A 106 11.40 -15.61 8.74
N PRO A 107 12.16 -16.55 8.16
CA PRO A 107 12.26 -16.86 6.72
C PRO A 107 11.42 -18.08 6.28
N SER A 108 10.33 -18.42 6.99
CA SER A 108 9.45 -19.53 6.58
C SER A 108 8.95 -19.34 5.15
N PRO A 109 9.00 -20.34 4.26
CA PRO A 109 8.61 -20.15 2.87
C PRO A 109 7.09 -20.09 2.68
N ILE A 110 6.69 -19.46 1.60
CA ILE A 110 5.36 -19.59 1.01
C ILE A 110 5.40 -20.76 0.03
N MET A 111 4.41 -21.65 0.11
CA MET A 111 4.33 -22.81 -0.77
C MET A 111 3.83 -22.39 -2.15
N LEU A 112 4.56 -22.77 -3.18
CA LEU A 112 4.17 -22.57 -4.58
C LEU A 112 3.41 -23.80 -5.10
N PRO A 113 2.41 -23.63 -5.98
CA PRO A 113 1.66 -24.74 -6.53
C PRO A 113 2.38 -25.44 -7.71
N PHE A 114 3.64 -25.08 -7.97
CA PHE A 114 4.49 -25.62 -9.03
C PHE A 114 5.97 -25.61 -8.56
N ASP A 115 6.81 -26.37 -9.25
CA ASP A 115 8.26 -26.32 -9.06
C ASP A 115 8.84 -25.08 -9.77
N ALA A 116 9.40 -24.18 -8.98
CA ALA A 116 9.97 -22.91 -9.41
C ALA A 116 11.46 -23.04 -9.74
N LYS A 117 11.87 -22.26 -10.73
CA LYS A 117 13.28 -21.95 -11.00
C LYS A 117 13.89 -21.25 -9.79
N GLN A 118 15.22 -21.13 -9.80
CA GLN A 118 15.90 -20.32 -8.82
C GLN A 118 15.84 -18.85 -9.24
N ILE A 119 14.87 -18.11 -8.72
CA ILE A 119 14.62 -16.71 -9.08
C ILE A 119 14.86 -15.83 -7.86
N LEU A 120 15.56 -14.71 -8.05
CA LEU A 120 15.62 -13.58 -7.12
C LEU A 120 14.66 -12.49 -7.60
N ALA A 121 13.64 -12.15 -6.84
CA ALA A 121 12.80 -10.98 -7.11
C ALA A 121 13.12 -9.87 -6.11
N CYS A 122 13.43 -8.67 -6.60
CA CYS A 122 13.97 -7.59 -5.79
C CYS A 122 12.93 -6.72 -5.08
N GLY A 123 11.64 -6.86 -5.41
CA GLY A 123 10.56 -6.11 -4.76
C GLY A 123 10.36 -4.70 -5.28
N ALA A 124 9.82 -3.84 -4.42
CA ALA A 124 9.46 -2.44 -4.68
C ALA A 124 10.52 -1.47 -4.10
N GLU A 125 10.27 -0.16 -4.16
CA GLU A 125 11.07 0.83 -3.41
C GLU A 125 10.61 0.96 -1.96
N GLU A 126 9.31 1.07 -1.74
CA GLU A 126 8.71 1.23 -0.42
C GLU A 126 8.39 -0.13 0.21
N LYS A 127 8.50 -0.21 1.54
CA LYS A 127 8.25 -1.42 2.35
C LYS A 127 8.88 -2.69 1.79
N ASN A 128 10.08 -2.55 1.23
CA ASN A 128 10.71 -3.57 0.41
C ASN A 128 10.82 -4.91 1.13
N THR A 129 10.60 -5.96 0.34
CA THR A 129 11.06 -7.32 0.60
C THR A 129 11.65 -7.85 -0.71
N PHE A 130 12.55 -8.82 -0.63
CA PHE A 130 12.93 -9.64 -1.78
C PHE A 130 12.39 -11.05 -1.63
N CYS A 131 12.33 -11.80 -2.73
CA CYS A 131 11.91 -13.20 -2.72
C CYS A 131 12.92 -14.07 -3.46
N LEU A 132 13.36 -15.16 -2.83
CA LEU A 132 14.13 -16.21 -3.47
C LEU A 132 13.26 -17.45 -3.63
N THR A 133 13.34 -18.11 -4.79
CA THR A 133 12.55 -19.32 -5.07
C THR A 133 13.44 -20.52 -5.29
N ARG A 134 12.96 -21.72 -4.90
CA ARG A 134 13.54 -23.01 -5.26
C ARG A 134 12.53 -24.12 -4.98
N ASP A 135 12.46 -25.12 -5.85
CA ASP A 135 11.50 -26.22 -5.72
C ASP A 135 10.08 -25.63 -5.58
N LYS A 136 9.31 -26.05 -4.58
CA LYS A 136 7.97 -25.50 -4.30
C LYS A 136 7.97 -24.38 -3.27
N TYR A 137 9.09 -23.71 -3.04
CA TYR A 137 9.26 -22.73 -1.98
C TYR A 137 9.56 -21.33 -2.53
N ALA A 138 8.82 -20.34 -2.03
CA ALA A 138 9.13 -18.92 -2.16
C ALA A 138 9.55 -18.37 -0.79
N PHE A 139 10.84 -18.14 -0.61
CA PHE A 139 11.45 -17.52 0.56
C PHE A 139 11.37 -16.00 0.45
N LEU A 140 10.20 -15.46 0.80
CA LEU A 140 10.00 -14.02 0.96
C LEU A 140 10.77 -13.55 2.20
N SER A 141 11.58 -12.50 2.06
CA SER A 141 12.41 -11.96 3.13
C SER A 141 11.57 -11.38 4.27
N GLN A 142 12.23 -11.02 5.37
CA GLN A 142 11.67 -10.04 6.29
C GLN A 142 11.55 -8.67 5.62
N HIS A 143 10.72 -7.81 6.20
CA HIS A 143 10.68 -6.38 5.85
C HIS A 143 12.09 -5.78 5.94
N ILE A 144 12.53 -5.19 4.83
CA ILE A 144 13.80 -4.49 4.71
C ILE A 144 13.64 -3.00 5.03
N GLY A 145 12.50 -2.42 4.66
CA GLY A 145 12.20 -1.00 4.83
C GLY A 145 12.12 -0.27 3.49
N ASP A 146 12.15 1.06 3.53
CA ASP A 146 12.12 1.89 2.33
C ASP A 146 13.54 2.04 1.79
N MET A 147 13.70 1.81 0.48
CA MET A 147 14.99 1.77 -0.20
C MET A 147 15.56 3.17 -0.45
N ASP A 148 15.53 4.07 0.54
CA ASP A 148 15.84 5.49 0.37
C ASP A 148 17.27 5.93 0.70
N ASN A 149 18.03 5.06 1.35
CA ASN A 149 19.39 5.37 1.78
C ASN A 149 20.36 4.21 1.54
N ALA A 150 21.65 4.47 1.72
CA ALA A 150 22.71 3.50 1.45
C ALA A 150 22.70 2.37 2.48
N GLU A 151 22.33 2.68 3.72
CA GLU A 151 22.24 1.77 4.86
C GLU A 151 21.18 0.68 4.60
N THR A 152 20.01 1.05 4.06
CA THR A 152 18.97 0.08 3.68
C THR A 152 19.41 -0.77 2.49
N LEU A 153 20.10 -0.19 1.51
CA LEU A 153 20.64 -0.95 0.37
C LEU A 153 21.71 -1.96 0.82
N GLU A 154 22.63 -1.56 1.69
CA GLU A 154 23.61 -2.48 2.27
C GLU A 154 22.93 -3.60 3.09
N HIS A 155 21.89 -3.26 3.87
CA HIS A 155 21.11 -4.25 4.58
C HIS A 155 20.42 -5.25 3.64
N PHE A 156 19.85 -4.76 2.54
CA PHE A 156 19.22 -5.55 1.49
C PHE A 156 20.20 -6.55 0.86
N GLU A 157 21.37 -6.08 0.42
CA GLU A 157 22.41 -6.92 -0.21
C GLU A 157 22.94 -8.01 0.73
N ASN A 158 23.25 -7.63 1.98
CA ASN A 158 23.71 -8.56 3.01
C ASN A 158 22.66 -9.63 3.31
N THR A 159 21.38 -9.25 3.33
CA THR A 159 20.28 -10.18 3.59
C THR A 159 20.04 -11.12 2.41
N ILE A 160 20.17 -10.66 1.16
CA ILE A 160 20.14 -11.53 -0.03
C ILE A 160 21.27 -12.57 0.06
N ALA A 161 22.50 -12.13 0.36
CA ALA A 161 23.64 -13.04 0.48
C ALA A 161 23.41 -14.11 1.57
N LEU A 162 22.87 -13.70 2.72
CA LEU A 162 22.49 -14.61 3.79
C LEU A 162 21.43 -15.64 3.35
N TYR A 163 20.36 -15.21 2.70
CA TYR A 163 19.29 -16.12 2.26
C TYR A 163 19.78 -17.08 1.17
N LYS A 164 20.59 -16.61 0.21
CA LYS A 164 21.25 -17.47 -0.79
C LYS A 164 22.07 -18.56 -0.13
N HIS A 165 22.85 -18.22 0.91
CA HIS A 165 23.64 -19.18 1.66
C HIS A 165 22.77 -20.17 2.45
N LEU A 166 21.83 -19.65 3.25
CA LEU A 166 20.95 -20.43 4.13
C LEU A 166 20.14 -21.45 3.32
N PHE A 167 19.56 -21.01 2.21
CA PHE A 167 18.71 -21.84 1.38
C PHE A 167 19.45 -22.51 0.23
N ARG A 168 20.77 -22.29 0.05
CA ARG A 168 21.56 -22.84 -1.07
C ARG A 168 20.92 -22.53 -2.42
N ILE A 169 20.70 -21.25 -2.67
CA ILE A 169 20.06 -20.74 -3.90
C ILE A 169 21.09 -19.93 -4.69
N GLU A 170 21.25 -20.31 -5.95
CA GLU A 170 22.01 -19.61 -6.97
C GLU A 170 21.01 -19.16 -8.04
N PRO A 171 20.53 -17.91 -7.98
CA PRO A 171 19.52 -17.43 -8.91
C PRO A 171 20.00 -17.52 -10.36
N GLU A 172 19.14 -18.03 -11.25
CA GLU A 172 19.32 -18.02 -12.71
C GLU A 172 18.57 -16.87 -13.38
N VAL A 173 17.55 -16.35 -12.70
CA VAL A 173 16.71 -15.23 -13.15
C VAL A 173 16.63 -14.20 -12.02
N ILE A 174 16.64 -12.93 -12.39
CA ILE A 174 16.35 -11.82 -11.49
C ILE A 174 15.16 -11.01 -11.99
N ALA A 175 14.17 -10.79 -11.12
CA ALA A 175 12.95 -10.07 -11.40
C ALA A 175 12.94 -8.72 -10.67
N TYR A 176 12.42 -7.69 -11.32
CA TYR A 176 12.42 -6.32 -10.80
C TYR A 176 11.20 -5.53 -11.28
N ASP A 177 10.87 -4.43 -10.60
CA ASP A 177 9.76 -3.56 -11.00
C ASP A 177 10.10 -2.76 -12.27
N LEU A 178 9.11 -2.49 -13.12
CA LEU A 178 9.32 -1.67 -14.32
C LEU A 178 9.78 -0.23 -14.03
N HIS A 179 9.64 0.27 -12.79
CA HIS A 179 10.09 1.61 -12.44
C HIS A 179 11.62 1.76 -12.59
N PRO A 180 12.10 2.63 -13.51
CA PRO A 180 13.53 2.71 -13.82
C PRO A 180 14.37 3.33 -12.69
N GLU A 181 13.77 4.21 -11.88
CA GLU A 181 14.51 4.94 -10.85
C GLU A 181 14.61 4.24 -9.50
N TYR A 182 13.89 3.13 -9.29
CA TYR A 182 13.96 2.39 -8.02
C TYR A 182 15.37 1.85 -7.78
N ARG A 183 15.86 1.98 -6.55
CA ARG A 183 17.16 1.43 -6.16
C ARG A 183 17.16 -0.09 -6.26
N ALA A 184 16.05 -0.75 -5.92
CA ALA A 184 15.87 -2.19 -6.10
C ALA A 184 15.98 -2.61 -7.59
N THR A 185 15.44 -1.80 -8.52
CA THR A 185 15.55 -2.03 -9.97
C THR A 185 16.98 -1.82 -10.46
N LYS A 186 17.65 -0.74 -10.04
CA LYS A 186 19.05 -0.46 -10.39
C LYS A 186 19.97 -1.58 -9.90
N TYR A 187 19.80 -2.02 -8.65
CA TYR A 187 20.49 -3.19 -8.11
C TYR A 187 20.26 -4.43 -8.97
N ALA A 188 19.00 -4.74 -9.30
CA ALA A 188 18.66 -5.94 -10.07
C ALA A 188 19.36 -5.96 -11.45
N LEU A 189 19.33 -4.83 -12.16
CA LEU A 189 19.94 -4.71 -13.48
C LEU A 189 21.47 -4.80 -13.41
N GLN A 190 22.09 -4.16 -12.42
CA GLN A 190 23.52 -4.25 -12.20
C GLN A 190 23.94 -5.69 -11.86
N TYR A 191 23.25 -6.31 -10.90
CA TYR A 191 23.52 -7.68 -10.46
C TYR A 191 23.34 -8.68 -11.61
N ALA A 192 22.31 -8.50 -12.44
CA ALA A 192 22.09 -9.31 -13.63
C ALA A 192 23.26 -9.22 -14.60
N ALA A 193 23.76 -8.01 -14.88
CA ALA A 193 24.85 -7.80 -15.81
C ALA A 193 26.17 -8.41 -15.29
N GLU A 194 26.48 -8.22 -14.02
CA GLU A 194 27.70 -8.75 -13.39
C GLU A 194 27.72 -10.28 -13.31
N ASN A 195 26.56 -10.91 -13.12
CA ASN A 195 26.44 -12.35 -12.92
C ASN A 195 25.88 -13.09 -14.16
N SER A 196 25.71 -12.38 -15.29
CA SER A 196 25.13 -12.91 -16.53
C SER A 196 23.75 -13.59 -16.32
N LEU A 197 22.92 -13.02 -15.44
CA LEU A 197 21.58 -13.51 -15.16
C LEU A 197 20.56 -12.94 -16.14
N LYS A 198 19.48 -13.69 -16.34
CA LYS A 198 18.33 -13.18 -17.08
C LYS A 198 17.57 -12.17 -16.22
N ALA A 199 17.48 -10.93 -16.67
CA ALA A 199 16.68 -9.88 -16.02
C ALA A 199 15.26 -9.83 -16.59
N VAL A 200 14.24 -9.84 -15.72
CA VAL A 200 12.82 -9.77 -16.10
C VAL A 200 12.13 -8.61 -15.41
N GLY A 201 11.72 -7.61 -16.20
CA GLY A 201 10.89 -6.51 -15.71
C GLY A 201 9.44 -6.95 -15.54
N VAL A 202 8.86 -6.70 -14.37
CA VAL A 202 7.49 -7.09 -14.02
C VAL A 202 6.69 -5.86 -13.65
N GLN A 203 5.48 -5.75 -14.20
CA GLN A 203 4.61 -4.62 -13.92
C GLN A 203 4.07 -4.69 -12.49
N HIS A 204 4.17 -3.56 -11.77
CA HIS A 204 3.86 -3.42 -10.35
C HIS A 204 2.47 -3.98 -9.94
N HIS A 205 1.43 -3.57 -10.65
CA HIS A 205 0.05 -3.94 -10.32
C HIS A 205 -0.26 -5.41 -10.67
N HIS A 206 0.38 -5.93 -11.71
CA HIS A 206 0.34 -7.34 -12.06
C HIS A 206 1.01 -8.18 -10.97
N ALA A 207 2.14 -7.74 -10.42
CA ALA A 207 2.81 -8.41 -9.30
C ALA A 207 1.94 -8.42 -8.02
N HIS A 208 1.26 -7.32 -7.70
CA HIS A 208 0.28 -7.30 -6.60
C HIS A 208 -0.77 -8.40 -6.74
N ILE A 209 -1.39 -8.50 -7.92
CA ILE A 209 -2.42 -9.52 -8.17
C ILE A 209 -1.84 -10.94 -8.17
N ALA A 210 -0.68 -11.16 -8.79
CA ALA A 210 -0.03 -12.46 -8.82
C ALA A 210 0.34 -12.95 -7.40
N SER A 211 0.78 -12.04 -6.53
CA SER A 211 1.05 -12.35 -5.11
C SER A 211 -0.22 -12.86 -4.39
N CYS A 212 -1.35 -12.18 -4.60
CA CYS A 212 -2.66 -12.59 -4.05
C CYS A 212 -3.10 -13.96 -4.56
N MET A 213 -2.94 -14.19 -5.86
CA MET A 213 -3.27 -15.46 -6.52
C MET A 213 -2.46 -16.64 -5.96
N VAL A 214 -1.16 -16.44 -5.74
CA VAL A 214 -0.26 -17.46 -5.16
C VAL A 214 -0.71 -17.83 -3.76
N GLU A 215 -0.94 -16.85 -2.89
CA GLU A 215 -1.39 -17.12 -1.52
C GLU A 215 -2.72 -17.89 -1.48
N ASN A 216 -3.62 -17.59 -2.42
CA ASN A 216 -4.93 -18.24 -2.52
C ASN A 216 -4.92 -19.53 -3.36
N ASN A 217 -3.75 -20.00 -3.83
CA ASN A 217 -3.59 -21.19 -4.67
C ASN A 217 -4.42 -21.16 -5.98
N ILE A 218 -4.60 -19.98 -6.57
CA ILE A 218 -5.33 -19.80 -7.84
C ILE A 218 -4.33 -19.54 -8.96
N GLN A 219 -4.41 -20.33 -10.03
CA GLN A 219 -3.56 -20.19 -11.22
C GLN A 219 -4.35 -19.80 -12.48
N THR A 220 -5.67 -19.87 -12.42
CA THR A 220 -6.55 -19.50 -13.53
C THR A 220 -6.68 -17.99 -13.65
N PRO A 221 -7.03 -17.45 -14.83
CA PRO A 221 -7.24 -16.02 -15.00
C PRO A 221 -8.26 -15.44 -14.02
N VAL A 222 -7.97 -14.24 -13.50
CA VAL A 222 -8.81 -13.50 -12.56
C VAL A 222 -9.05 -12.07 -13.03
N ILE A 223 -10.08 -11.43 -12.49
CA ILE A 223 -10.23 -9.97 -12.51
C ILE A 223 -9.42 -9.43 -11.34
N GLY A 224 -8.26 -8.84 -11.61
CA GLY A 224 -7.43 -8.21 -10.59
C GLY A 224 -7.85 -6.76 -10.35
N VAL A 225 -8.20 -6.41 -9.12
CA VAL A 225 -8.40 -5.02 -8.68
C VAL A 225 -7.16 -4.61 -7.90
N SER A 226 -6.31 -3.80 -8.52
CA SER A 226 -5.04 -3.35 -7.95
C SER A 226 -5.11 -1.88 -7.59
N PHE A 227 -5.46 -1.58 -6.34
CA PHE A 227 -5.61 -0.22 -5.83
C PHE A 227 -4.46 0.12 -4.88
N ASP A 228 -3.70 1.15 -5.22
CA ASP A 228 -2.46 1.49 -4.56
C ASP A 228 -2.18 3.01 -4.56
N GLY A 229 -1.10 3.42 -3.91
CA GLY A 229 -0.58 4.78 -3.93
C GLY A 229 0.06 5.15 -5.27
N THR A 230 1.11 4.46 -5.67
CA THR A 230 1.87 4.77 -6.88
C THR A 230 2.54 3.51 -7.41
N GLY A 231 2.36 3.19 -8.69
CA GLY A 231 3.20 2.21 -9.37
C GLY A 231 3.43 2.59 -10.82
N TYR A 232 4.58 2.19 -11.39
CA TYR A 232 4.95 2.59 -12.74
C TYR A 232 4.06 1.88 -13.80
N GLY A 233 3.34 2.68 -14.58
CA GLY A 233 2.50 2.21 -15.67
C GLY A 233 3.32 1.87 -16.92
N THR A 234 2.80 0.95 -17.74
CA THR A 234 3.45 0.60 -19.02
C THR A 234 3.39 1.72 -20.06
N ASP A 235 2.57 2.75 -19.82
CA ASP A 235 2.43 3.96 -20.63
C ASP A 235 3.26 5.14 -20.08
N GLY A 236 4.09 4.90 -19.06
CA GLY A 236 4.92 5.91 -18.40
C GLY A 236 4.17 6.82 -17.43
N ASN A 237 2.86 6.62 -17.24
CA ASN A 237 2.07 7.31 -16.22
C ASN A 237 2.10 6.55 -14.89
N LEU A 238 1.67 7.20 -13.82
CA LEU A 238 1.59 6.58 -12.49
C LEU A 238 0.24 5.88 -12.33
N TRP A 239 0.26 4.56 -12.18
CA TRP A 239 -0.93 3.77 -11.90
C TRP A 239 -1.17 3.64 -10.40
N GLY A 240 -2.36 3.18 -10.03
CA GLY A 240 -2.74 2.92 -8.63
C GLY A 240 -4.23 2.65 -8.44
N GLY A 241 -4.98 2.45 -9.52
CA GLY A 241 -6.43 2.31 -9.46
C GLY A 241 -6.93 1.50 -10.64
N GLU A 242 -6.34 0.31 -10.78
CA GLU A 242 -6.38 -0.48 -11.99
C GLU A 242 -7.27 -1.71 -11.85
N PHE A 243 -7.96 -2.05 -12.94
CA PHE A 243 -8.66 -3.32 -13.12
C PHE A 243 -7.99 -4.09 -14.25
N LEU A 244 -7.44 -5.25 -13.92
CA LEU A 244 -6.68 -6.10 -14.82
C LEU A 244 -7.46 -7.40 -15.08
N LEU A 245 -7.35 -7.95 -16.28
CA LEU A 245 -7.60 -9.36 -16.54
C LEU A 245 -6.24 -10.04 -16.62
N CYS A 246 -5.89 -10.89 -15.67
CA CYS A 246 -4.54 -11.44 -15.58
C CYS A 246 -4.46 -12.86 -15.04
N ASP A 247 -3.35 -13.52 -15.38
CA ASP A 247 -2.86 -14.74 -14.77
C ASP A 247 -1.35 -14.57 -14.45
N PHE A 248 -0.60 -15.63 -14.18
CA PHE A 248 0.84 -15.51 -13.91
C PHE A 248 1.69 -15.14 -15.13
N LYS A 249 1.17 -15.27 -16.35
CA LYS A 249 1.93 -15.11 -17.60
C LYS A 249 1.77 -13.73 -18.21
N GLY A 250 0.64 -13.07 -17.96
CA GLY A 250 0.38 -11.75 -18.50
C GLY A 250 -0.86 -11.10 -17.92
N PHE A 251 -1.08 -9.86 -18.35
CA PHE A 251 -2.24 -9.06 -17.96
C PHE A 251 -2.74 -8.20 -19.13
N GLU A 252 -4.03 -7.89 -19.11
CA GLU A 252 -4.68 -6.88 -19.92
C GLU A 252 -5.29 -5.83 -19.01
N ARG A 253 -5.07 -4.55 -19.30
CA ARG A 253 -5.66 -3.43 -18.54
C ARG A 253 -7.09 -3.20 -19.01
N MET A 254 -8.06 -3.61 -18.20
CA MET A 254 -9.48 -3.61 -18.55
C MET A 254 -10.19 -2.31 -18.15
N ALA A 255 -9.81 -1.70 -17.02
CA ALA A 255 -10.32 -0.39 -16.63
C ALA A 255 -9.36 0.34 -15.69
N HIS A 256 -9.50 1.66 -15.59
CA HIS A 256 -8.76 2.48 -14.64
C HIS A 256 -9.49 3.78 -14.30
N PHE A 257 -9.10 4.46 -13.22
CA PHE A 257 -9.54 5.83 -12.97
C PHE A 257 -8.98 6.81 -14.00
N GLU A 258 -9.76 7.82 -14.35
CA GLU A 258 -9.28 8.88 -15.24
C GLU A 258 -8.00 9.54 -14.73
N TYR A 259 -7.09 9.87 -15.64
CA TYR A 259 -5.80 10.45 -15.30
C TYR A 259 -5.93 11.88 -14.76
N ILE A 260 -5.38 12.11 -13.57
CA ILE A 260 -5.35 13.40 -12.88
C ILE A 260 -3.91 13.88 -12.72
N PRO A 261 -3.63 15.17 -12.94
CA PRO A 261 -2.28 15.72 -12.72
C PRO A 261 -1.95 15.84 -11.23
N MET A 262 -0.77 15.33 -10.84
CA MET A 262 -0.20 15.49 -9.50
C MET A 262 0.66 16.75 -9.43
N ALA A 263 0.08 17.89 -9.03
CA ALA A 263 0.80 19.17 -9.01
C ALA A 263 2.02 19.15 -8.06
N GLY A 264 3.23 19.10 -8.63
CA GLY A 264 4.49 19.02 -7.89
C GLY A 264 5.00 17.59 -7.63
N GLY A 265 4.42 16.57 -8.27
CA GLY A 265 4.87 15.18 -8.14
C GLY A 265 4.80 14.69 -6.69
N THR A 266 5.95 14.33 -6.11
CA THR A 266 6.08 13.87 -4.71
C THR A 266 5.56 14.89 -3.70
N ALA A 267 5.61 16.19 -3.99
CA ALA A 267 5.03 17.21 -3.12
C ALA A 267 3.52 17.01 -2.90
N ALA A 268 2.80 16.42 -3.86
CA ALA A 268 1.37 16.12 -3.72
C ALA A 268 1.09 14.92 -2.80
N ILE A 269 2.09 14.07 -2.52
CA ILE A 269 2.00 12.98 -1.55
C ILE A 269 2.07 13.56 -0.14
N HIS A 270 3.05 14.43 0.13
CA HIS A 270 3.21 15.09 1.44
C HIS A 270 2.15 16.15 1.72
N LYS A 271 1.58 16.72 0.66
CA LYS A 271 0.58 17.79 0.74
C LYS A 271 -0.69 17.41 -0.05
N PRO A 272 -1.54 16.53 0.50
CA PRO A 272 -2.79 16.08 -0.12
C PRO A 272 -3.67 17.18 -0.73
N TYR A 273 -3.63 18.42 -0.21
CA TYR A 273 -4.36 19.52 -0.83
C TYR A 273 -3.95 19.80 -2.28
N ARG A 274 -2.68 19.54 -2.67
CA ARG A 274 -2.23 19.69 -4.06
C ARG A 274 -2.91 18.67 -4.97
N MET A 275 -3.14 17.46 -4.45
CA MET A 275 -3.88 16.42 -5.16
C MET A 275 -5.36 16.79 -5.31
N ALA A 276 -5.98 17.32 -4.25
CA ALA A 276 -7.34 17.85 -4.30
C ALA A 276 -7.50 18.94 -5.37
N LEU A 277 -6.56 19.90 -5.44
CA LEU A 277 -6.56 20.93 -6.48
C LEU A 277 -6.38 20.34 -7.88
N GLY A 278 -5.57 19.29 -8.02
CA GLY A 278 -5.43 18.52 -9.26
C GLY A 278 -6.77 17.95 -9.74
N TYR A 279 -7.53 17.31 -8.86
CA TYR A 279 -8.89 16.82 -9.16
C TYR A 279 -9.86 17.95 -9.49
N ILE A 280 -9.96 18.96 -8.62
CA ILE A 280 -10.93 20.06 -8.77
C ILE A 280 -10.69 20.81 -10.07
N TYR A 281 -9.47 21.27 -10.32
CA TYR A 281 -9.20 22.09 -11.49
C TYR A 281 -9.24 21.31 -12.80
N LYS A 282 -8.89 20.02 -12.78
CA LYS A 282 -8.98 19.16 -13.96
C LYS A 282 -10.44 18.83 -14.34
N LEU A 283 -11.29 18.56 -13.34
CA LEU A 283 -12.63 18.01 -13.56
C LEU A 283 -13.74 19.07 -13.51
N LEU A 284 -13.59 20.08 -12.66
CA LEU A 284 -14.59 21.13 -12.43
C LEU A 284 -14.16 22.50 -12.95
N GLY A 285 -12.85 22.68 -13.23
CA GLY A 285 -12.26 23.87 -13.82
C GLY A 285 -11.56 24.79 -12.82
N THR A 286 -10.67 25.66 -13.32
CA THR A 286 -9.82 26.53 -12.48
C THR A 286 -10.55 27.70 -11.81
N GLN A 287 -11.82 27.90 -12.17
CA GLN A 287 -12.72 28.93 -11.63
C GLN A 287 -13.58 28.41 -10.48
N THR A 288 -13.46 27.13 -10.10
CA THR A 288 -14.19 26.59 -8.95
C THR A 288 -13.84 27.37 -7.69
N ASP A 289 -14.87 27.85 -6.99
CA ASP A 289 -14.71 28.55 -5.72
C ASP A 289 -14.28 27.56 -4.63
N LEU A 290 -13.15 27.86 -4.00
CA LEU A 290 -12.59 27.08 -2.89
C LEU A 290 -12.97 27.69 -1.54
N THR A 291 -13.60 28.87 -1.53
CA THR A 291 -14.01 29.58 -0.32
C THR A 291 -14.99 28.72 0.46
N GLY A 292 -14.70 28.48 1.74
CA GLY A 292 -15.53 27.63 2.61
C GLY A 292 -15.14 26.14 2.61
N LEU A 293 -14.20 25.72 1.77
CA LEU A 293 -13.58 24.39 1.91
C LEU A 293 -12.53 24.44 3.04
N PRO A 294 -12.48 23.47 3.98
CA PRO A 294 -11.70 23.59 5.21
C PRO A 294 -10.21 23.78 4.99
N VAL A 295 -9.51 22.80 4.37
CA VAL A 295 -8.07 22.91 4.09
C VAL A 295 -7.84 23.87 2.92
N LEU A 296 -8.63 23.74 1.86
CA LEU A 296 -8.35 24.41 0.59
C LEU A 296 -8.61 25.92 0.65
N GLY A 297 -9.56 26.37 1.45
CA GLY A 297 -9.85 27.79 1.66
C GLY A 297 -8.82 28.51 2.52
N GLN A 298 -7.89 27.79 3.15
CA GLN A 298 -6.82 28.36 3.99
C GLN A 298 -5.48 28.47 3.25
N ILE A 299 -5.40 27.98 2.01
CA ILE A 299 -4.15 28.01 1.23
C ILE A 299 -3.81 29.46 0.84
N PRO A 300 -2.58 29.93 1.08
CA PRO A 300 -2.17 31.26 0.66
C PRO A 300 -2.32 31.47 -0.85
N GLN A 301 -2.79 32.67 -1.25
CA GLN A 301 -3.08 32.97 -2.67
C GLN A 301 -1.87 32.75 -3.59
N PHE A 302 -0.65 33.12 -3.14
CA PHE A 302 0.57 32.93 -3.94
C PHE A 302 0.84 31.45 -4.25
N GLU A 303 0.51 30.54 -3.32
CA GLU A 303 0.69 29.10 -3.51
C GLU A 303 -0.39 28.54 -4.44
N LEU A 304 -1.64 28.97 -4.29
CA LEU A 304 -2.72 28.63 -5.22
C LEU A 304 -2.39 29.03 -6.67
N ASP A 305 -1.88 30.25 -6.86
CA ASP A 305 -1.50 30.76 -8.18
C ASP A 305 -0.33 29.97 -8.78
N ALA A 306 0.67 29.61 -7.96
CA ALA A 306 1.78 28.76 -8.37
C ALA A 306 1.28 27.36 -8.81
N ILE A 307 0.37 26.74 -8.05
CA ILE A 307 -0.21 25.43 -8.39
C ILE A 307 -1.03 25.51 -9.68
N LYS A 308 -1.87 26.54 -9.82
CA LYS A 308 -2.62 26.78 -11.07
C LYS A 308 -1.67 26.89 -12.27
N LYS A 309 -0.55 27.61 -12.11
CA LYS A 309 0.43 27.76 -13.18
C LYS A 309 1.18 26.47 -13.49
N GLN A 310 1.53 25.67 -12.46
CA GLN A 310 2.12 24.35 -12.64
C GLN A 310 1.21 23.44 -13.49
N LEU A 311 -0.10 23.43 -13.17
CA LEU A 311 -1.09 22.63 -13.89
C LEU A 311 -1.30 23.12 -15.33
N GLU A 312 -1.41 24.43 -15.54
CA GLU A 312 -1.56 25.04 -16.87
C GLU A 312 -0.36 24.71 -17.78
N LEU A 313 0.86 24.85 -17.25
CA LEU A 313 2.11 24.60 -17.99
C LEU A 313 2.53 23.13 -17.99
N LYS A 314 1.81 22.26 -17.26
CA LYS A 314 2.17 20.84 -17.04
C LYS A 314 3.60 20.63 -16.48
N LEU A 315 4.08 21.58 -15.68
CA LEU A 315 5.42 21.52 -15.09
C LEU A 315 5.40 20.67 -13.82
N ASN A 316 6.21 19.60 -13.78
CA ASN A 316 6.27 18.66 -12.66
C ASN A 316 4.87 18.17 -12.23
N CYS A 317 4.02 17.87 -13.22
CA CYS A 317 2.66 17.39 -13.04
C CYS A 317 2.48 16.02 -13.70
N PRO A 318 3.15 14.95 -13.21
CA PRO A 318 2.91 13.61 -13.73
C PRO A 318 1.43 13.25 -13.58
N LEU A 319 0.92 12.46 -14.52
CA LEU A 319 -0.46 11.99 -14.48
C LEU A 319 -0.56 10.72 -13.63
N THR A 320 -1.63 10.62 -12.84
CA THR A 320 -1.93 9.46 -12.03
C THR A 320 -3.36 8.96 -12.17
N SER A 321 -3.55 7.64 -12.17
CA SER A 321 -4.85 6.97 -12.01
C SER A 321 -5.02 6.35 -10.61
N SER A 322 -4.25 6.84 -9.64
CA SER A 322 -4.16 6.25 -8.30
C SER A 322 -5.43 6.40 -7.47
N ALA A 323 -5.90 5.27 -6.93
CA ALA A 323 -6.93 5.23 -5.91
C ALA A 323 -6.41 5.83 -4.59
N GLY A 324 -5.16 5.57 -4.18
CA GLY A 324 -4.58 6.18 -2.98
C GLY A 324 -4.58 7.72 -3.06
N ARG A 325 -4.22 8.28 -4.22
CA ARG A 325 -4.26 9.73 -4.46
C ARG A 325 -5.69 10.30 -4.47
N LEU A 326 -6.69 9.51 -4.89
CA LEU A 326 -8.10 9.89 -4.74
C LEU A 326 -8.52 9.97 -3.26
N PHE A 327 -8.09 9.01 -2.43
CA PHE A 327 -8.31 9.06 -0.98
C PHE A 327 -7.66 10.31 -0.35
N ASP A 328 -6.41 10.61 -0.71
CA ASP A 328 -5.69 11.79 -0.23
C ASP A 328 -6.44 13.09 -0.61
N ALA A 329 -6.89 13.19 -1.86
CA ALA A 329 -7.67 14.32 -2.36
C ALA A 329 -8.98 14.50 -1.58
N VAL A 330 -9.73 13.42 -1.36
CA VAL A 330 -11.00 13.49 -0.62
C VAL A 330 -10.75 13.87 0.84
N SER A 331 -9.72 13.31 1.47
CA SER A 331 -9.32 13.66 2.83
C SER A 331 -9.03 15.16 2.99
N ALA A 332 -8.31 15.75 2.03
CA ALA A 332 -8.03 17.18 2.02
C ALA A 332 -9.28 18.04 1.74
N ILE A 333 -10.15 17.64 0.80
CA ILE A 333 -11.38 18.37 0.47
C ILE A 333 -12.29 18.50 1.69
N ILE A 334 -12.43 17.43 2.49
CA ILE A 334 -13.40 17.39 3.59
C ILE A 334 -12.82 17.87 4.93
N GLY A 335 -11.53 18.24 4.98
CA GLY A 335 -10.94 18.82 6.17
C GLY A 335 -10.20 17.86 7.10
N ILE A 336 -9.92 16.62 6.69
CA ILE A 336 -9.23 15.65 7.55
C ILE A 336 -7.72 15.90 7.54
N CYS A 337 -7.07 15.81 6.38
CA CYS A 337 -5.62 15.91 6.29
C CYS A 337 -5.20 16.75 5.08
N GLY A 338 -4.52 17.87 5.35
CA GLY A 338 -3.94 18.74 4.33
C GLY A 338 -2.46 18.52 4.07
N GLU A 339 -1.72 18.09 5.10
CA GLU A 339 -0.29 17.74 5.05
C GLU A 339 -0.08 16.47 5.88
N THR A 340 0.77 15.56 5.39
CA THR A 340 1.02 14.25 6.02
C THR A 340 2.40 14.23 6.68
N ALA A 341 2.48 13.65 7.88
CA ALA A 341 3.71 13.35 8.60
C ALA A 341 4.28 11.96 8.28
N TYR A 342 3.44 11.04 7.79
CA TYR A 342 3.85 9.69 7.39
C TYR A 342 3.02 9.21 6.20
N GLU A 343 3.51 8.16 5.55
CA GLU A 343 2.89 7.59 4.36
C GLU A 343 1.44 7.13 4.61
N ALA A 344 0.56 7.42 3.64
CA ALA A 344 -0.86 7.07 3.67
C ALA A 344 -1.69 7.66 4.83
N GLN A 345 -1.14 8.60 5.64
CA GLN A 345 -1.86 9.21 6.77
C GLN A 345 -3.24 9.73 6.38
N ALA A 346 -3.35 10.48 5.28
CA ALA A 346 -4.61 11.07 4.85
C ALA A 346 -5.68 10.03 4.54
N ALA A 347 -5.30 8.91 3.91
CA ALA A 347 -6.18 7.78 3.62
C ALA A 347 -6.58 7.00 4.88
N ILE A 348 -5.63 6.80 5.81
CA ILE A 348 -5.87 6.12 7.09
C ILE A 348 -6.84 6.95 7.94
N GLU A 349 -6.60 8.24 8.12
CA GLU A 349 -7.48 9.12 8.90
C GLU A 349 -8.87 9.25 8.26
N LEU A 350 -8.97 9.22 6.93
CA LEU A 350 -10.25 9.18 6.21
C LEU A 350 -11.04 7.90 6.54
N GLU A 351 -10.37 6.74 6.63
CA GLU A 351 -10.98 5.51 7.12
C GLU A 351 -11.43 5.64 8.57
N MET A 352 -10.57 6.19 9.43
CA MET A 352 -10.86 6.33 10.86
C MET A 352 -12.02 7.30 11.13
N ALA A 353 -12.22 8.30 10.28
CA ALA A 353 -13.36 9.20 10.35
C ALA A 353 -14.69 8.49 10.03
N ALA A 354 -14.68 7.45 9.17
CA ALA A 354 -15.89 6.70 8.88
C ALA A 354 -16.35 5.88 10.12
N PRO A 355 -17.66 5.85 10.42
CA PRO A 355 -18.19 5.06 11.53
C PRO A 355 -18.15 3.56 11.20
N ASP A 356 -17.98 2.72 12.23
CA ASP A 356 -17.99 1.27 12.06
C ASP A 356 -19.39 0.72 11.75
N ASP A 357 -20.42 1.33 12.35
CA ASP A 357 -21.81 1.05 12.02
C ASP A 357 -22.29 2.04 10.95
N THR A 358 -22.62 1.51 9.77
CA THR A 358 -23.10 2.31 8.64
C THR A 358 -24.59 2.09 8.35
N ASN A 359 -25.35 1.55 9.32
CA ASN A 359 -26.79 1.28 9.19
C ASN A 359 -27.66 2.54 9.05
N ASP A 360 -27.12 3.73 9.27
CA ASP A 360 -27.81 4.99 8.98
C ASP A 360 -28.14 5.10 7.48
N THR A 361 -29.42 5.29 7.16
CA THR A 361 -29.93 5.47 5.79
C THR A 361 -29.22 6.56 4.98
N LEU A 362 -28.73 7.63 5.62
CA LEU A 362 -27.96 8.69 4.95
C LEU A 362 -26.57 8.20 4.55
N MET A 363 -25.98 7.35 5.38
CA MET A 363 -24.70 6.69 5.11
C MET A 363 -24.84 5.52 4.13
N GLN A 364 -26.04 5.11 3.75
CA GLN A 364 -26.26 4.04 2.74
C GLN A 364 -26.18 4.53 1.29
N ARG A 365 -26.11 5.85 1.05
CA ARG A 365 -26.05 6.41 -0.30
C ARG A 365 -24.62 6.36 -0.85
N VAL A 366 -24.50 6.18 -2.16
CA VAL A 366 -23.25 6.34 -2.92
C VAL A 366 -23.24 7.66 -3.67
N TYR A 367 -22.06 8.21 -3.95
CA TYR A 367 -21.91 9.34 -4.85
C TYR A 367 -22.01 8.87 -6.30
N PRO A 368 -22.55 9.71 -7.21
CA PRO A 368 -22.63 9.38 -8.62
C PRO A 368 -21.24 9.33 -9.26
N PHE A 369 -21.03 8.34 -10.13
CA PHE A 369 -19.84 8.19 -10.97
C PHE A 369 -20.26 7.63 -12.33
N ALA A 370 -19.37 7.66 -13.32
CA ALA A 370 -19.61 7.05 -14.62
C ALA A 370 -18.46 6.11 -15.01
N ILE A 371 -18.76 5.12 -15.85
CA ILE A 371 -17.77 4.23 -16.46
C ILE A 371 -17.93 4.35 -17.97
N ASP A 372 -16.95 4.95 -18.62
CA ASP A 372 -16.92 5.09 -20.07
C ASP A 372 -16.46 3.77 -20.70
N GLY A 373 -17.41 2.95 -21.15
CA GLY A 373 -17.16 1.62 -21.73
C GLY A 373 -16.97 1.59 -23.25
N ASN A 374 -16.68 2.73 -23.89
CA ASN A 374 -16.64 2.86 -25.36
C ASN A 374 -15.32 2.37 -26.00
N SER A 375 -14.35 1.95 -25.21
CA SER A 375 -13.03 1.46 -25.64
C SER A 375 -12.72 0.10 -25.03
N ASP A 376 -11.66 -0.56 -25.51
CA ASP A 376 -11.20 -1.85 -24.98
C ASP A 376 -10.88 -1.79 -23.48
N THR A 377 -10.32 -0.65 -23.05
CA THR A 377 -10.11 -0.28 -21.65
C THR A 377 -11.16 0.76 -21.23
N SER A 378 -11.91 0.50 -20.16
CA SER A 378 -12.92 1.42 -19.62
C SER A 378 -12.30 2.49 -18.71
N VAL A 379 -12.85 3.70 -18.70
CA VAL A 379 -12.37 4.79 -17.83
C VAL A 379 -13.42 5.16 -16.79
N ILE A 380 -13.04 5.13 -15.51
CA ILE A 380 -13.89 5.53 -14.39
C ILE A 380 -13.78 7.04 -14.21
N ARG A 381 -14.92 7.73 -14.33
CA ARG A 381 -15.05 9.19 -14.20
C ARG A 381 -15.47 9.58 -12.79
N THR A 382 -14.67 10.44 -12.16
CA THR A 382 -14.87 10.87 -10.78
C THR A 382 -15.37 12.30 -10.67
N GLY A 383 -15.58 13.02 -11.77
CA GLY A 383 -16.07 14.41 -11.76
C GLY A 383 -17.33 14.62 -10.92
N ASN A 384 -18.39 13.85 -11.18
CA ASN A 384 -19.65 13.92 -10.43
C ASN A 384 -19.48 13.54 -8.95
N LEU A 385 -18.56 12.61 -8.65
CA LEU A 385 -18.24 12.20 -7.29
C LEU A 385 -17.61 13.37 -6.53
N ILE A 386 -16.58 14.00 -7.10
CA ILE A 386 -15.88 15.13 -6.49
C ILE A 386 -16.81 16.33 -6.31
N GLU A 387 -17.62 16.65 -7.32
CA GLU A 387 -18.62 17.73 -7.23
C GLU A 387 -19.60 17.51 -6.08
N CYS A 388 -20.14 16.30 -5.94
CA CYS A 388 -21.09 15.99 -4.88
C CYS A 388 -20.45 16.01 -3.48
N ILE A 389 -19.19 15.60 -3.35
CA ILE A 389 -18.46 15.72 -2.08
C ILE A 389 -18.31 17.19 -1.68
N ILE A 390 -17.90 18.05 -2.61
CA ILE A 390 -17.78 19.50 -2.37
C ILE A 390 -19.13 20.11 -1.96
N GLN A 391 -20.22 19.72 -2.63
CA GLN A 391 -21.56 20.16 -2.26
C GLN A 391 -21.97 19.71 -0.85
N ASP A 392 -21.59 18.51 -0.43
CA ASP A 392 -21.87 18.02 0.93
C ASP A 392 -21.08 18.80 1.98
N VAL A 393 -19.83 19.20 1.68
CA VAL A 393 -19.03 20.11 2.52
C VAL A 393 -19.71 21.47 2.66
N PHE A 394 -20.16 22.08 1.55
CA PHE A 394 -20.89 23.36 1.60
C PHE A 394 -22.23 23.28 2.35
N LYS A 395 -22.85 22.10 2.41
CA LYS A 395 -24.06 21.84 3.22
C LYS A 395 -23.76 21.59 4.70
N ASN A 396 -22.50 21.66 5.12
CA ASN A 396 -22.04 21.30 6.46
C ASN A 396 -22.41 19.86 6.85
N THR A 397 -22.35 18.94 5.87
CA THR A 397 -22.57 17.52 6.15
C THR A 397 -21.44 17.00 7.05
N PRO A 398 -21.74 16.25 8.13
CA PRO A 398 -20.71 15.69 9.00
C PRO A 398 -19.67 14.87 8.22
N VAL A 399 -18.39 15.10 8.53
CA VAL A 399 -17.23 14.44 7.87
C VAL A 399 -17.36 12.92 7.89
N GLN A 400 -17.87 12.36 8.99
CA GLN A 400 -18.07 10.92 9.16
C GLN A 400 -19.06 10.34 8.12
N ILE A 401 -20.09 11.11 7.75
CA ILE A 401 -21.06 10.71 6.73
C ILE A 401 -20.41 10.75 5.34
N ILE A 402 -19.67 11.82 5.03
CA ILE A 402 -18.98 11.95 3.74
C ILE A 402 -17.95 10.82 3.57
N ALA A 403 -17.14 10.56 4.61
CA ALA A 403 -16.17 9.47 4.62
C ALA A 403 -16.86 8.10 4.38
N ALA A 404 -17.96 7.81 5.07
CA ALA A 404 -18.71 6.57 4.87
C ALA A 404 -19.25 6.43 3.44
N LYS A 405 -19.88 7.49 2.91
CA LYS A 405 -20.42 7.52 1.54
C LYS A 405 -19.31 7.33 0.51
N PHE A 406 -18.15 7.95 0.71
CA PHE A 406 -17.00 7.80 -0.19
C PHE A 406 -16.49 6.35 -0.22
N HIS A 407 -16.26 5.71 0.93
CA HIS A 407 -15.82 4.31 0.97
C HIS A 407 -16.83 3.36 0.31
N LYS A 408 -18.14 3.56 0.53
CA LYS A 408 -19.19 2.80 -0.16
C LYS A 408 -19.20 3.05 -1.66
N THR A 409 -18.92 4.28 -2.09
CA THR A 409 -18.81 4.62 -3.51
C THR A 409 -17.62 3.91 -4.16
N MET A 410 -16.47 3.88 -3.48
CA MET A 410 -15.30 3.13 -3.96
C MET A 410 -15.60 1.63 -4.10
N ALA A 411 -16.30 1.03 -3.13
CA ALA A 411 -16.76 -0.34 -3.26
C ALA A 411 -17.74 -0.53 -4.43
N GLU A 412 -18.68 0.40 -4.63
CA GLU A 412 -19.62 0.35 -5.76
C GLU A 412 -18.92 0.45 -7.12
N ILE A 413 -17.88 1.29 -7.23
CA ILE A 413 -17.03 1.36 -8.42
C ILE A 413 -16.36 0.00 -8.70
N ILE A 414 -15.82 -0.65 -7.67
CA ILE A 414 -15.23 -1.99 -7.80
C ILE A 414 -16.26 -2.99 -8.32
N ILE A 415 -17.44 -3.04 -7.70
CA ILE A 415 -18.50 -3.99 -8.04
C ILE A 415 -18.98 -3.80 -9.48
N GLN A 416 -19.33 -2.56 -9.85
CA GLN A 416 -19.85 -2.27 -11.20
C GLN A 416 -18.81 -2.57 -12.27
N THR A 417 -17.54 -2.22 -12.04
CA THR A 417 -16.45 -2.50 -12.98
C THR A 417 -16.19 -4.01 -13.11
N CYS A 418 -16.16 -4.75 -12.00
CA CYS A 418 -16.02 -6.21 -12.03
C CYS A 418 -17.20 -6.89 -12.75
N LYS A 419 -18.43 -6.38 -12.58
CA LYS A 419 -19.62 -6.87 -13.31
C LYS A 419 -19.50 -6.66 -14.82
N LEU A 420 -19.03 -5.49 -15.25
CA LEU A 420 -18.80 -5.19 -16.66
C LEU A 420 -17.74 -6.13 -17.26
N ILE A 421 -16.60 -6.27 -16.58
CA ILE A 421 -15.52 -7.16 -17.02
C ILE A 421 -15.99 -8.62 -17.05
N GLY A 422 -16.60 -9.10 -15.97
CA GLY A 422 -17.10 -10.48 -15.87
C GLY A 422 -18.19 -10.80 -16.89
N LYS A 423 -19.02 -9.81 -17.28
CA LYS A 423 -19.99 -9.98 -18.39
C LYS A 423 -19.29 -10.08 -19.75
N LYS A 424 -18.20 -9.32 -19.97
CA LYS A 424 -17.42 -9.33 -21.23
C LYS A 424 -16.59 -10.62 -21.37
N THR A 425 -16.01 -11.12 -20.28
CA THR A 425 -14.99 -12.19 -20.30
C THR A 425 -15.50 -13.55 -19.78
N GLY A 426 -16.59 -13.57 -19.03
CA GLY A 426 -17.08 -14.76 -18.32
C GLY A 426 -16.34 -15.07 -17.02
N ILE A 427 -15.29 -14.32 -16.65
CA ILE A 427 -14.52 -14.56 -15.43
C ILE A 427 -15.33 -14.17 -14.19
N LYS A 428 -15.30 -15.03 -13.18
CA LYS A 428 -16.04 -14.89 -11.91
C LYS A 428 -15.16 -14.87 -10.66
N THR A 429 -13.84 -14.91 -10.83
CA THR A 429 -12.88 -14.80 -9.74
C THR A 429 -12.28 -13.41 -9.72
N VAL A 430 -12.31 -12.74 -8.58
CA VAL A 430 -11.79 -11.38 -8.38
C VAL A 430 -10.68 -11.41 -7.33
N ALA A 431 -9.52 -10.84 -7.63
CA ALA A 431 -8.42 -10.69 -6.67
C ALA A 431 -8.28 -9.23 -6.25
N LEU A 432 -8.26 -8.95 -4.95
CA LEU A 432 -8.11 -7.61 -4.38
C LEU A 432 -6.70 -7.45 -3.80
N SER A 433 -5.89 -6.53 -4.34
CA SER A 433 -4.51 -6.28 -3.90
C SER A 433 -4.07 -4.82 -4.11
N GLY A 434 -2.92 -4.45 -3.55
CA GLY A 434 -2.41 -3.08 -3.50
C GLY A 434 -2.65 -2.44 -2.14
N GLY A 435 -1.85 -1.43 -1.79
CA GLY A 435 -1.81 -0.83 -0.45
C GLY A 435 -3.15 -0.26 0.02
N VAL A 436 -4.03 0.17 -0.89
CA VAL A 436 -5.35 0.72 -0.54
C VAL A 436 -6.26 -0.35 0.11
N PHE A 437 -6.07 -1.64 -0.19
CA PHE A 437 -6.84 -2.71 0.47
C PHE A 437 -6.38 -3.03 1.90
N GLN A 438 -5.38 -2.32 2.43
CA GLN A 438 -5.20 -2.23 3.88
C GLN A 438 -6.34 -1.47 4.57
N ASN A 439 -7.11 -0.67 3.80
CA ASN A 439 -8.32 -0.04 4.27
C ASN A 439 -9.37 -1.11 4.56
N ARG A 440 -9.60 -1.33 5.85
CA ARG A 440 -10.43 -2.41 6.37
C ARG A 440 -11.89 -2.20 5.99
N LEU A 441 -12.38 -0.96 6.05
CA LEU A 441 -13.76 -0.64 5.68
C LEU A 441 -14.03 -0.96 4.21
N LEU A 442 -13.16 -0.50 3.29
CA LEU A 442 -13.29 -0.75 1.86
C LEU A 442 -13.21 -2.24 1.55
N LEU A 443 -12.22 -2.94 2.10
CA LEU A 443 -12.00 -4.36 1.84
C LEU A 443 -13.23 -5.19 2.25
N ASN A 444 -13.78 -4.98 3.43
CA ASN A 444 -14.98 -5.69 3.90
C ASN A 444 -16.19 -5.43 3.01
N ILE A 445 -16.46 -4.16 2.67
CA ILE A 445 -17.62 -3.83 1.83
C ILE A 445 -17.45 -4.46 0.45
N ALA A 446 -16.24 -4.41 -0.12
CA ALA A 446 -15.94 -4.98 -1.43
C ALA A 446 -16.13 -6.51 -1.44
N ILE A 447 -15.55 -7.24 -0.48
CA ILE A 447 -15.72 -8.70 -0.36
C ILE A 447 -17.21 -9.05 -0.23
N ASP A 448 -17.88 -8.51 0.81
CA ASP A 448 -19.26 -8.86 1.13
C ASP A 448 -20.22 -8.59 -0.05
N ARG A 449 -19.98 -7.51 -0.82
CA ARG A 449 -20.82 -7.15 -1.96
C ARG A 449 -20.48 -7.92 -3.24
N LEU A 450 -19.20 -8.17 -3.53
CA LEU A 450 -18.80 -8.96 -4.70
C LEU A 450 -19.32 -10.40 -4.59
N GLU A 451 -19.24 -11.00 -3.40
CA GLU A 451 -19.77 -12.34 -3.14
C GLU A 451 -21.30 -12.40 -3.35
N LYS A 452 -22.04 -11.37 -2.90
CA LYS A 452 -23.49 -11.25 -3.15
C LYS A 452 -23.83 -11.15 -4.64
N GLU A 453 -22.93 -10.62 -5.46
CA GLU A 453 -23.05 -10.56 -6.92
C GLU A 453 -22.55 -11.85 -7.62
N GLY A 454 -22.17 -12.86 -6.84
CA GLY A 454 -21.78 -14.19 -7.34
C GLY A 454 -20.32 -14.30 -7.80
N PHE A 455 -19.44 -13.42 -7.34
CA PHE A 455 -17.99 -13.55 -7.56
C PHE A 455 -17.33 -14.38 -6.45
N ALA A 456 -16.30 -15.15 -6.80
CA ALA A 456 -15.36 -15.69 -5.84
C ALA A 456 -14.25 -14.65 -5.58
N VAL A 457 -14.07 -14.23 -4.33
CA VAL A 457 -13.16 -13.12 -4.00
C VAL A 457 -11.90 -13.65 -3.31
N LEU A 458 -10.74 -13.24 -3.82
CA LEU A 458 -9.42 -13.54 -3.29
C LEU A 458 -8.87 -12.27 -2.61
N SER A 459 -8.29 -12.45 -1.43
CA SER A 459 -7.61 -11.38 -0.70
C SER A 459 -6.44 -11.96 0.10
N HIS A 460 -5.52 -11.09 0.49
CA HIS A 460 -4.30 -11.45 1.21
C HIS A 460 -4.54 -11.77 2.70
N ARG A 461 -3.71 -12.65 3.27
CA ARG A 461 -3.76 -13.09 4.69
C ARG A 461 -2.39 -13.04 5.37
N ASN A 462 -1.44 -13.85 4.92
CA ASN A 462 -0.09 -13.99 5.45
C ASN A 462 0.94 -13.18 4.68
N VAL A 463 0.63 -12.82 3.43
CA VAL A 463 1.42 -11.89 2.62
C VAL A 463 0.78 -10.51 2.73
N PRO A 464 1.54 -9.42 2.87
CA PRO A 464 0.96 -8.09 2.82
C PRO A 464 0.37 -7.78 1.44
N CYS A 465 -0.81 -7.13 1.39
CA CYS A 465 -1.37 -6.66 0.12
C CYS A 465 -0.69 -5.40 -0.42
N ASN A 466 0.16 -4.76 0.39
CA ASN A 466 1.02 -3.64 -0.01
C ASN A 466 2.34 -4.15 -0.61
N ASP A 467 3.26 -3.24 -0.87
CA ASP A 467 4.54 -3.50 -1.53
C ASP A 467 5.42 -4.56 -0.82
N GLY A 468 5.18 -4.82 0.47
CA GLY A 468 5.80 -5.92 1.20
C GLY A 468 5.43 -7.31 0.66
N GLY A 469 4.42 -7.43 -0.20
CA GLY A 469 4.05 -8.65 -0.91
C GLY A 469 4.48 -8.69 -2.38
N LEU A 470 5.05 -7.61 -2.93
CA LEU A 470 5.27 -7.45 -4.37
C LEU A 470 6.27 -8.46 -4.93
N ALA A 471 7.36 -8.72 -4.21
CA ALA A 471 8.44 -9.61 -4.64
C ALA A 471 7.97 -11.06 -4.89
N LEU A 472 6.97 -11.53 -4.14
CA LEU A 472 6.36 -12.84 -4.38
C LEU A 472 5.71 -12.92 -5.76
N GLY A 473 4.92 -11.90 -6.10
CA GLY A 473 4.27 -11.81 -7.42
C GLY A 473 5.29 -11.69 -8.55
N GLN A 474 6.32 -10.88 -8.37
CA GLN A 474 7.43 -10.75 -9.33
C GLN A 474 8.13 -12.09 -9.59
N ALA A 475 8.46 -12.86 -8.55
CA ALA A 475 9.11 -14.16 -8.69
C ALA A 475 8.23 -15.14 -9.49
N VAL A 476 6.92 -15.17 -9.22
CA VAL A 476 5.99 -16.05 -9.93
C VAL A 476 5.75 -15.63 -11.38
N ILE A 477 5.70 -14.33 -11.68
CA ILE A 477 5.58 -13.88 -13.08
C ILE A 477 6.86 -14.18 -13.87
N ALA A 478 8.03 -13.98 -13.26
CA ALA A 478 9.31 -14.27 -13.88
C ALA A 478 9.49 -15.77 -14.20
N GLN A 479 8.91 -16.67 -13.42
CA GLN A 479 8.88 -18.12 -13.71
C GLN A 479 8.34 -18.43 -15.11
N TYR A 480 7.32 -17.69 -15.57
CA TYR A 480 6.66 -17.91 -16.85
C TYR A 480 7.18 -17.02 -17.99
N SER A 481 8.18 -16.18 -17.71
CA SER A 481 8.76 -15.26 -18.70
C SER A 481 9.73 -16.01 -19.62
N ASN A 482 9.25 -16.35 -20.83
CA ASN A 482 9.99 -17.10 -21.86
C ASN A 482 10.82 -16.23 -22.81
N ARG A 483 10.93 -14.91 -22.58
CA ARG A 483 11.79 -14.02 -23.37
C ARG A 483 13.02 -13.66 -22.59
#